data_AF-M9RMD8-F1
#
_entry.id   AF-M9RMD8-F1
#
_cell.length_a   1.000
_cell.length_b   1.000
_cell.length_c   1.000
_cell.angle_alpha   90.00
_cell.angle_beta   90.00
_cell.angle_gamma   90.00
#
_symmetry.space_group_name_H-M   'P 1'
#
loop_
_entity.id
_entity.type
_entity.pdbx_description
1 polymer ?
#
loop_
_entity_poly.entity_id
_entity_poly.type
_entity_poly.pdbx_seq_one_letter_code
_entity_poly.pdbx_strand_id
1 'polypeptide(L)'
;MIRALTLSMVLAPLSAHAELQPAVVELMPHMDVTAACFDGAEDSNAAAACVGQGSGLCMASETDGQTTVGMMFCTLAEYEAWDRLLNRDYGPIMDGLQAMDDQDVEFFPEFANRADSLRDAQRAWIPLRDTQCALEYAMWGAGSMRQIAGASCLLDLTAKRVIYLRFLGEGMRG
;
A
#
# COMPACT_ATOMS: atom_id res chain seq x y z
N MET A 1 -18.54 20.19 -56.87
CA MET A 1 -17.34 20.03 -56.02
C MET A 1 -17.81 19.89 -54.57
N ILE A 2 -18.02 18.66 -54.09
CA ILE A 2 -18.49 18.40 -52.72
C ILE A 2 -17.23 18.10 -51.89
N ARG A 3 -16.85 19.03 -51.02
CA ARG A 3 -15.78 18.83 -50.02
C ARG A 3 -16.34 17.98 -48.89
N ALA A 4 -15.93 16.72 -48.82
CA ALA A 4 -16.18 15.86 -47.67
C ALA A 4 -15.39 16.39 -46.47
N LEU A 5 -16.09 16.85 -45.43
CA LEU A 5 -15.52 17.15 -44.13
C LEU A 5 -15.30 15.83 -43.39
N THR A 6 -14.05 15.37 -43.36
CA THR A 6 -13.61 14.27 -42.49
C THR A 6 -13.58 14.76 -41.04
N LEU A 7 -14.56 14.33 -40.25
CA LEU A 7 -14.59 14.53 -38.81
C LEU A 7 -13.58 13.56 -38.17
N SER A 8 -12.36 14.03 -37.90
CA SER A 8 -11.38 13.27 -37.10
C SER A 8 -11.82 13.27 -35.64
N MET A 9 -12.40 12.16 -35.20
CA MET A 9 -12.70 11.89 -33.80
C MET A 9 -11.38 11.50 -33.11
N VAL A 10 -10.81 12.42 -32.33
CA VAL A 10 -9.63 12.16 -31.50
C VAL A 10 -10.07 11.28 -30.33
N LEU A 11 -9.69 9.99 -30.36
CA LEU A 11 -9.78 9.12 -29.19
C LEU A 11 -8.69 9.54 -28.21
N ALA A 12 -9.05 10.28 -27.16
CA ALA A 12 -8.15 10.49 -26.04
C ALA A 12 -8.02 9.16 -25.27
N PRO A 13 -6.80 8.69 -24.94
CA PRO A 13 -6.64 7.51 -24.11
C PRO A 13 -7.14 7.85 -22.70
N LEU A 14 -8.20 7.16 -22.25
CA LEU A 14 -8.50 7.12 -20.82
C LEU A 14 -7.37 6.34 -20.16
N SER A 15 -6.35 7.06 -19.69
CA SER A 15 -5.48 6.55 -18.64
C SER A 15 -6.35 6.41 -17.40
N ALA A 16 -6.95 5.23 -17.22
CA ALA A 16 -7.63 4.85 -16.00
C ALA A 16 -6.58 4.70 -14.89
N HIS A 17 -6.10 5.83 -14.38
CA HIS A 17 -5.56 5.86 -13.03
C HIS A 17 -6.75 5.47 -12.15
N ALA A 18 -6.59 4.43 -11.34
CA ALA A 18 -7.59 4.10 -10.34
C ALA A 18 -7.68 5.30 -9.39
N GLU A 19 -8.60 6.23 -9.67
CA GLU A 19 -8.86 7.35 -8.77
C GLU A 19 -9.35 6.77 -7.46
N LEU A 20 -8.72 7.22 -6.37
CA LEU A 20 -9.13 6.84 -5.04
C LEU A 20 -10.62 7.19 -4.87
N GLN A 21 -11.37 6.32 -4.21
CA GLN A 21 -12.78 6.60 -3.94
C GLN A 21 -12.90 7.94 -3.19
N PRO A 22 -13.82 8.85 -3.58
CA PRO A 22 -13.92 10.18 -2.97
C PRO A 22 -14.06 10.16 -1.45
N ALA A 23 -14.83 9.21 -0.90
CA ALA A 23 -14.99 9.03 0.54
C ALA A 23 -13.66 8.71 1.26
N VAL A 24 -12.73 8.00 0.61
CA VAL A 24 -11.41 7.72 1.18
C VAL A 24 -10.56 8.99 1.18
N VAL A 25 -10.62 9.78 0.09
CA VAL A 25 -9.88 11.05 -0.03
C VAL A 25 -10.25 12.02 1.08
N GLU A 26 -11.55 12.14 1.38
CA GLU A 26 -12.06 13.04 2.43
C GLU A 26 -11.56 12.66 3.83
N LEU A 27 -11.25 11.38 4.06
CA LEU A 27 -10.78 10.86 5.35
C LEU A 27 -9.25 10.87 5.50
N MET A 28 -8.50 11.10 4.42
CA MET A 28 -7.03 11.12 4.45
C MET A 28 -6.41 12.10 5.46
N PRO A 29 -7.00 13.27 5.78
CA PRO A 29 -6.45 14.15 6.82
C PRO A 29 -6.31 13.47 8.20
N HIS A 30 -7.14 12.47 8.51
CA HIS A 30 -7.00 11.70 9.75
C HIS A 30 -5.79 10.76 9.75
N MET A 31 -5.20 10.50 8.58
CA MET A 31 -4.11 9.54 8.40
C MET A 31 -2.71 10.15 8.57
N ASP A 32 -2.62 11.48 8.73
CA ASP A 32 -1.35 12.17 8.99
C ASP A 32 -0.63 11.62 10.23
N VAL A 33 -1.40 11.15 11.23
CA VAL A 33 -0.87 10.50 12.43
C VAL A 33 -0.15 9.18 12.12
N THR A 34 -0.64 8.40 11.15
CA THR A 34 -0.03 7.12 10.77
C THR A 34 1.34 7.36 10.13
N ALA A 35 1.43 8.31 9.20
CA ALA A 35 2.71 8.66 8.55
C ALA A 35 3.72 9.23 9.56
N ALA A 36 3.29 10.16 10.41
CA ALA A 36 4.16 10.75 11.44
C ALA A 36 4.65 9.70 12.46
N CYS A 37 3.78 8.78 12.89
CA CYS A 37 4.15 7.67 13.76
C CYS A 37 5.19 6.76 13.09
N PHE A 38 4.94 6.35 11.84
CA PHE A 38 5.83 5.44 11.11
C PHE A 38 7.21 6.07 10.85
N ASP A 39 7.25 7.34 10.45
CA ASP A 39 8.52 8.04 10.19
C ASP A 39 9.36 8.22 11.46
N GLY A 40 8.72 8.29 12.63
CA GLY A 40 9.37 8.35 13.94
C GLY A 40 9.70 7.00 14.57
N ALA A 41 9.36 5.88 13.94
CA ALA A 41 9.59 4.55 14.50
C ALA A 41 11.08 4.16 14.44
N GLU A 42 11.64 3.79 15.59
CA GLU A 42 13.06 3.39 15.71
C GLU A 42 13.31 1.93 15.35
N ASP A 43 12.30 1.07 15.47
CA ASP A 43 12.37 -0.36 15.14
C ASP A 43 11.03 -0.87 14.57
N SER A 44 11.03 -2.13 14.12
CA SER A 44 9.85 -2.77 13.55
C SER A 44 8.66 -2.91 14.53
N ASN A 45 8.89 -3.00 15.84
CA ASN A 45 7.81 -3.07 16.84
C ASN A 45 7.15 -1.71 17.03
N ALA A 46 7.94 -0.63 17.12
CA ALA A 46 7.46 0.74 17.17
C ALA A 46 6.64 1.06 15.91
N ALA A 47 7.11 0.64 14.74
CA ALA A 47 6.38 0.84 13.49
C ALA A 47 5.07 0.04 13.43
N ALA A 48 5.06 -1.19 13.97
CA ALA A 48 3.84 -2.00 14.06
C ALA A 48 2.78 -1.35 14.98
N ALA A 49 3.18 -0.62 16.01
CA ALA A 49 2.26 0.12 16.88
C ALA A 49 1.56 1.31 16.19
N CYS A 50 2.01 1.71 15.01
CA CYS A 50 1.38 2.76 14.21
C CYS A 50 0.14 2.26 13.45
N VAL A 51 0.03 0.94 13.23
CA VAL A 51 -1.09 0.34 12.49
C VAL A 51 -2.39 0.51 13.27
N GLY A 52 -3.39 1.11 12.65
CA GLY A 52 -4.70 1.35 13.24
C GLY A 52 -4.86 2.72 13.89
N GLN A 53 -3.79 3.53 14.00
CA GLN A 53 -3.88 4.83 14.67
C GLN A 53 -4.73 5.82 13.87
N GLY A 54 -4.48 5.94 12.56
CA GLY A 54 -5.23 6.82 11.68
C GLY A 54 -6.69 6.41 11.55
N SER A 55 -6.96 5.12 11.32
CA SER A 55 -8.33 4.61 11.25
C SER A 55 -9.06 4.72 12.59
N GLY A 56 -8.39 4.50 13.72
CA GLY A 56 -8.94 4.72 15.05
C GLY A 56 -9.32 6.18 15.31
N LEU A 57 -8.45 7.13 14.93
CA LEU A 57 -8.74 8.57 15.01
C LEU A 57 -9.93 8.95 14.12
N CYS A 58 -9.96 8.46 12.88
CA CYS A 58 -11.05 8.67 11.94
C CYS A 58 -12.39 8.17 12.50
N MET A 59 -12.43 6.94 13.00
CA MET A 59 -13.66 6.34 13.55
C MET A 59 -14.17 7.06 14.81
N ALA A 60 -13.29 7.70 15.58
CA ALA A 60 -13.65 8.47 16.76
C ALA A 60 -14.12 9.90 16.43
N SER A 61 -13.65 10.46 15.31
CA SER A 61 -13.91 11.84 14.90
C SER A 61 -15.14 11.97 14.01
N GLU A 62 -15.38 11.00 13.13
CA GLU A 62 -16.47 11.03 12.16
C GLU A 62 -17.82 10.63 12.76
N THR A 63 -18.89 11.32 12.36
CA THR A 63 -20.25 11.05 12.88
C THR A 63 -20.70 9.62 12.61
N ASP A 64 -20.39 9.09 11.42
CA ASP A 64 -20.72 7.72 11.02
C ASP A 64 -19.53 6.75 11.20
N GLY A 65 -18.46 7.15 11.90
CA GLY A 65 -17.21 6.41 12.02
C GLY A 65 -17.36 5.03 12.66
N GLN A 66 -18.38 4.82 13.49
CA GLN A 66 -18.67 3.54 14.16
C GLN A 66 -19.69 2.67 13.42
N THR A 67 -20.19 3.11 12.27
CA THR A 67 -21.01 2.26 11.39
C THR A 67 -20.12 1.27 10.64
N THR A 68 -20.66 0.14 10.15
CA THR A 68 -19.85 -0.80 9.34
C THR A 68 -19.22 -0.14 8.12
N VAL A 69 -19.94 0.80 7.50
CA VAL A 69 -19.46 1.53 6.32
C VAL A 69 -18.40 2.56 6.70
N GLY A 70 -18.62 3.32 7.78
CA GLY A 70 -17.63 4.28 8.29
C GLY A 70 -16.33 3.60 8.73
N MET A 71 -16.44 2.49 9.47
CA MET A 71 -15.27 1.69 9.86
C MET A 71 -14.50 1.21 8.62
N MET A 72 -15.19 0.63 7.63
CA MET A 72 -14.56 0.20 6.37
C MET A 72 -13.82 1.35 5.69
N PHE A 73 -14.44 2.53 5.53
CA PHE A 73 -13.80 3.66 4.86
C PHE A 73 -12.62 4.24 5.65
N CYS A 74 -12.72 4.36 6.98
CA CYS A 74 -11.60 4.76 7.82
C CYS A 74 -10.42 3.79 7.70
N THR A 75 -10.69 2.48 7.69
CA THR A 75 -9.64 1.46 7.49
C THR A 75 -9.03 1.52 6.08
N LEU A 76 -9.84 1.76 5.04
CA LEU A 76 -9.35 1.94 3.67
C LEU A 76 -8.50 3.21 3.51
N ALA A 77 -8.83 4.30 4.22
CA ALA A 77 -8.02 5.51 4.25
C ALA A 77 -6.64 5.25 4.88
N GLU A 78 -6.58 4.46 5.96
CA GLU A 78 -5.30 4.10 6.55
C GLU A 78 -4.51 3.16 5.64
N TYR A 79 -5.17 2.19 5.01
CA TYR A 79 -4.54 1.35 3.98
C TYR A 79 -3.90 2.21 2.88
N GLU A 80 -4.60 3.23 2.38
CA GLU A 80 -4.06 4.16 1.38
C GLU A 80 -2.84 4.92 1.90
N ALA A 81 -2.86 5.35 3.17
CA ALA A 81 -1.69 5.99 3.77
C ALA A 81 -0.47 5.05 3.79
N TRP A 82 -0.66 3.78 4.17
CA TRP A 82 0.39 2.77 4.10
C TRP A 82 0.84 2.45 2.67
N ASP A 83 -0.07 2.42 1.68
CA ASP A 83 0.29 2.20 0.28
C ASP A 83 1.11 3.37 -0.29
N ARG A 84 0.82 4.61 0.12
CA ARG A 84 1.66 5.78 -0.20
C ARG A 84 3.05 5.66 0.41
N LEU A 85 3.15 5.22 1.67
CA LEU A 85 4.44 4.96 2.31
C LEU A 85 5.22 3.85 1.59
N LEU A 86 4.53 2.79 1.16
CA LEU A 86 5.12 1.71 0.37
C LEU A 86 5.76 2.22 -0.92
N ASN A 87 5.00 3.01 -1.70
CA ASN A 87 5.48 3.55 -2.96
C ASN A 87 6.56 4.62 -2.76
N ARG A 88 6.48 5.41 -1.68
CA ARG A 88 7.51 6.40 -1.28
C ARG A 88 8.85 5.71 -1.01
N ASP A 89 8.83 4.63 -0.24
CA ASP A 89 10.06 3.99 0.28
C ASP A 89 10.64 2.94 -0.66
N TYR A 90 9.84 2.38 -1.59
CA TYR A 90 10.29 1.33 -2.50
C TYR A 90 11.48 1.74 -3.39
N GLY A 91 11.45 2.96 -3.96
CA GLY A 91 12.51 3.47 -4.84
C GLY A 91 13.88 3.55 -4.14
N PRO A 92 13.99 4.28 -3.01
CA PRO A 92 15.24 4.34 -2.24
C PRO A 92 15.78 2.97 -1.80
N ILE A 93 14.90 2.03 -1.44
CA ILE A 93 15.31 0.67 -1.08
C ILE A 93 15.89 -0.06 -2.29
N MET A 94 15.23 0.06 -3.44
CA MET A 94 15.73 -0.50 -4.69
C MET A 94 17.12 0.04 -5.07
N ASP A 95 17.32 1.35 -4.97
CA ASP A 95 18.61 1.98 -5.25
C ASP A 95 19.70 1.46 -4.30
N GLY A 96 19.38 1.29 -3.02
CA GLY A 96 20.29 0.70 -2.03
C GLY A 96 20.69 -0.74 -2.36
N LEU A 97 19.74 -1.59 -2.74
CA LEU A 97 20.03 -2.97 -3.14
C LEU A 97 20.82 -3.03 -4.44
N GLN A 98 20.52 -2.17 -5.42
CA GLN A 98 21.29 -2.09 -6.66
C GLN A 98 22.74 -1.68 -6.38
N ALA A 99 22.97 -0.72 -5.48
CA ALA A 99 24.32 -0.31 -5.10
C ALA A 99 25.11 -1.43 -4.41
N MET A 100 24.45 -2.35 -3.70
CA MET A 100 25.09 -3.56 -3.15
C MET A 100 25.43 -4.55 -4.25
N ASP A 101 24.51 -4.76 -5.20
CA ASP A 101 24.73 -5.67 -6.33
C ASP A 101 25.88 -5.17 -7.23
N ASP A 102 25.97 -3.86 -7.47
CA ASP A 102 27.05 -3.23 -8.25
C ASP A 102 28.44 -3.41 -7.61
N GLN A 103 28.51 -3.56 -6.27
CA GLN A 103 29.77 -3.85 -5.55
C GLN A 103 30.19 -5.32 -5.70
N ASP A 104 29.22 -6.23 -5.74
CA ASP A 104 29.47 -7.67 -5.79
C ASP A 104 29.70 -8.18 -7.22
N VAL A 105 29.12 -7.52 -8.25
CA VAL A 105 29.02 -8.06 -9.62
C VAL A 105 30.37 -8.39 -10.28
N GLU A 106 31.45 -7.69 -9.93
CA GLU A 106 32.77 -7.93 -10.50
C GLU A 106 33.36 -9.28 -10.02
N PHE A 107 33.15 -9.63 -8.75
CA PHE A 107 33.79 -10.79 -8.12
C PHE A 107 32.83 -11.96 -7.88
N PHE A 108 31.54 -11.68 -7.71
CA PHE A 108 30.50 -12.61 -7.32
C PHE A 108 29.18 -12.34 -8.07
N PRO A 109 29.18 -12.40 -9.41
CA PRO A 109 28.02 -12.04 -10.23
C PRO A 109 26.76 -12.87 -9.92
N GLU A 110 26.89 -14.11 -9.46
CA GLU A 110 25.77 -14.97 -9.08
C GLU A 110 25.02 -14.51 -7.81
N PHE A 111 25.66 -13.65 -6.98
CA PHE A 111 25.08 -13.13 -5.73
C PHE A 111 24.64 -11.66 -5.85
N ALA A 112 24.95 -10.99 -6.96
CA ALA A 112 24.51 -9.63 -7.28
C ALA A 112 23.07 -9.63 -7.85
N ASN A 113 22.11 -10.07 -7.04
CA ASN A 113 20.71 -10.29 -7.45
C ASN A 113 19.66 -9.78 -6.46
N ARG A 114 20.05 -8.94 -5.50
CA ARG A 114 19.15 -8.43 -4.45
C ARG A 114 18.07 -7.53 -5.02
N ALA A 115 18.44 -6.62 -5.91
CA ALA A 115 17.55 -5.73 -6.64
C ALA A 115 16.47 -6.49 -7.42
N ASP A 116 16.90 -7.48 -8.20
CA ASP A 116 16.01 -8.35 -8.96
C ASP A 116 15.10 -9.18 -8.04
N SER A 117 15.66 -9.72 -6.95
CA SER A 117 14.91 -10.49 -5.96
C SER A 117 13.83 -9.66 -5.26
N LEU A 118 14.12 -8.41 -4.88
CA LEU A 118 13.12 -7.52 -4.27
C LEU A 118 11.98 -7.23 -5.25
N ARG A 119 12.31 -6.91 -6.50
CA ARG A 119 11.31 -6.62 -7.54
C ARG A 119 10.38 -7.81 -7.76
N ASP A 120 10.94 -9.00 -7.88
CA ASP A 120 10.16 -10.21 -8.13
C ASP A 120 9.30 -10.58 -6.90
N ALA A 121 9.86 -10.45 -5.69
CA ALA A 121 9.11 -10.61 -4.45
C ALA A 121 7.95 -9.62 -4.33
N GLN A 122 8.16 -8.35 -4.68
CA GLN A 122 7.10 -7.32 -4.65
C GLN A 122 5.98 -7.65 -5.65
N ARG A 123 6.34 -8.04 -6.87
CA ARG A 123 5.38 -8.42 -7.91
C ARG A 123 4.57 -9.66 -7.55
N ALA A 124 5.17 -10.63 -6.85
CA ALA A 124 4.48 -11.82 -6.35
C ALA A 124 3.61 -11.52 -5.11
N TRP A 125 4.02 -10.56 -4.28
CA TRP A 125 3.30 -10.19 -3.08
C TRP A 125 1.95 -9.51 -3.36
N ILE A 126 1.84 -8.65 -4.38
CA ILE A 126 0.60 -7.96 -4.74
C ILE A 126 -0.57 -8.94 -4.97
N PRO A 127 -0.47 -9.94 -5.88
CA PRO A 127 -1.57 -10.89 -6.09
C PRO A 127 -1.83 -11.77 -4.86
N LEU A 128 -0.81 -12.07 -4.04
CA LEU A 128 -1.02 -12.76 -2.76
C LEU A 128 -1.90 -11.92 -1.84
N ARG A 129 -1.56 -10.64 -1.62
CA ARG A 129 -2.35 -9.71 -0.80
C ARG A 129 -3.79 -9.65 -1.30
N ASP A 130 -3.97 -9.39 -2.59
CA ASP A 130 -5.29 -9.16 -3.15
C ASP A 130 -6.18 -10.41 -3.07
N THR A 131 -5.62 -11.59 -3.37
CA THR A 131 -6.36 -12.86 -3.28
C THR A 131 -6.61 -13.30 -1.84
N GLN A 132 -5.68 -13.05 -0.92
CA GLN A 132 -5.87 -13.31 0.50
C GLN A 132 -6.96 -12.40 1.08
N CYS A 133 -6.97 -11.11 0.77
CA CYS A 133 -7.99 -10.20 1.29
C CYS A 133 -9.37 -10.43 0.66
N ALA A 134 -9.43 -10.94 -0.57
CA ALA A 134 -10.67 -11.43 -1.15
C ALA A 134 -11.21 -12.67 -0.40
N LEU A 135 -10.33 -13.57 0.06
CA LEU A 135 -10.71 -14.70 0.92
C LEU A 135 -11.22 -14.22 2.29
N GLU A 136 -10.50 -13.30 2.95
CA GLU A 136 -10.92 -12.73 4.24
C GLU A 136 -12.30 -12.07 4.14
N TYR A 137 -12.58 -11.34 3.06
CA TYR A 137 -13.93 -10.82 2.77
C TYR A 137 -14.96 -11.96 2.61
N ALA A 138 -14.63 -12.99 1.81
CA ALA A 138 -15.56 -14.07 1.48
C ALA A 138 -15.96 -14.93 2.69
N MET A 139 -15.08 -15.08 3.68
CA MET A 139 -15.34 -15.87 4.90
C MET A 139 -16.58 -15.39 5.69
N TRP A 140 -16.98 -14.13 5.51
CA TRP A 140 -18.13 -13.54 6.20
C TRP A 140 -19.47 -13.65 5.42
N GLY A 141 -19.44 -14.22 4.21
CA GLY A 141 -20.64 -14.49 3.41
C GLY A 141 -21.51 -13.25 3.16
N ALA A 142 -22.79 -13.31 3.56
CA ALA A 142 -23.75 -12.23 3.36
C ALA A 142 -23.71 -11.13 4.43
N GLY A 143 -22.93 -11.31 5.50
CA GLY A 143 -22.83 -10.33 6.60
C GLY A 143 -22.06 -9.07 6.20
N SER A 144 -22.45 -7.91 6.73
CA SER A 144 -21.79 -6.63 6.44
C SER A 144 -20.33 -6.57 6.94
N MET A 145 -19.98 -7.38 7.95
CA MET A 145 -18.62 -7.50 8.49
C MET A 145 -17.57 -7.86 7.43
N ARG A 146 -17.95 -8.48 6.31
CA ARG A 146 -17.06 -8.75 5.17
C ARG A 146 -16.31 -7.50 4.69
N GLN A 147 -16.97 -6.35 4.74
CA GLN A 147 -16.41 -5.07 4.28
C GLN A 147 -15.22 -4.66 5.16
N ILE A 148 -15.40 -4.75 6.48
CA ILE A 148 -14.33 -4.47 7.45
C ILE A 148 -13.23 -5.51 7.31
N ALA A 149 -13.58 -6.80 7.25
CA ALA A 149 -12.58 -7.88 7.16
C ALA A 149 -11.64 -7.74 5.94
N GLY A 150 -12.20 -7.45 4.77
CA GLY A 150 -11.40 -7.18 3.57
C GLY A 150 -10.51 -5.93 3.72
N ALA A 151 -11.07 -4.82 4.23
CA ALA A 151 -10.33 -3.58 4.45
C ALA A 151 -9.19 -3.75 5.48
N SER A 152 -9.45 -4.43 6.60
CA SER A 152 -8.45 -4.71 7.64
C SER A 152 -7.33 -5.61 7.11
N CYS A 153 -7.65 -6.61 6.29
CA CYS A 153 -6.61 -7.42 5.63
C CYS A 153 -5.69 -6.57 4.74
N LEU A 154 -6.27 -5.66 3.93
CA LEU A 154 -5.49 -4.78 3.06
C LEU A 154 -4.56 -3.88 3.87
N LEU A 155 -5.08 -3.26 4.93
CA LEU A 155 -4.30 -2.46 5.89
C LEU A 155 -3.15 -3.29 6.48
N ASP A 156 -3.46 -4.43 7.09
CA ASP A 156 -2.48 -5.25 7.81
C ASP A 156 -1.36 -5.75 6.90
N LEU A 157 -1.69 -6.31 5.74
CA LEU A 157 -0.68 -6.85 4.83
C LEU A 157 0.18 -5.76 4.21
N THR A 158 -0.39 -4.60 3.91
CA THR A 158 0.34 -3.46 3.34
C THR A 158 1.26 -2.85 4.38
N ALA A 159 0.78 -2.59 5.60
CA ALA A 159 1.61 -2.10 6.70
C ALA A 159 2.77 -3.05 7.02
N LYS A 160 2.50 -4.36 7.14
CA LYS A 160 3.56 -5.37 7.34
C LYS A 160 4.61 -5.34 6.23
N ARG A 161 4.20 -5.14 4.98
CA ARG A 161 5.13 -5.04 3.85
C ARG A 161 6.00 -3.80 3.94
N VAL A 162 5.42 -2.65 4.26
CA VAL A 162 6.14 -1.39 4.46
C VAL A 162 7.16 -1.52 5.59
N ILE A 163 6.74 -2.05 6.74
CA ILE A 163 7.60 -2.25 7.91
C ILE A 163 8.76 -3.21 7.57
N TYR A 164 8.47 -4.34 6.92
CA TYR A 164 9.50 -5.28 6.47
C TYR A 164 10.55 -4.61 5.58
N LEU A 165 10.11 -3.78 4.62
CA LEU A 165 11.00 -3.10 3.69
C LEU A 165 11.82 -1.99 4.37
N ARG A 166 11.22 -1.20 5.24
CA ARG A 166 11.89 -0.14 6.02
C ARG A 166 13.06 -0.68 6.86
N PHE A 167 12.85 -1.84 7.47
CA PHE A 167 13.81 -2.48 8.37
C PHE A 167 14.51 -3.68 7.71
N LEU A 168 14.53 -3.71 6.38
CA LEU A 168 15.22 -4.72 5.58
C LEU A 168 16.72 -4.66 5.87
N GLY A 169 17.18 -5.49 6.79
CA GLY A 169 18.58 -5.53 7.26
C GLY A 169 18.76 -5.47 8.76
N GLU A 170 17.74 -5.13 9.55
CA GLU A 170 17.80 -5.31 11.02
C GLU A 170 18.03 -6.79 11.38
N GLY A 171 17.33 -7.71 10.72
CA GLY A 171 17.54 -9.15 10.89
C GLY A 171 18.87 -9.68 10.33
N MET A 172 19.66 -8.84 9.66
CA MET A 172 21.04 -9.18 9.26
C MET A 172 22.09 -8.65 10.27
N ARG A 173 21.68 -7.82 11.24
CA ARG A 173 22.55 -7.23 12.26
C ARG A 173 22.61 -8.03 13.56
N GLY A 174 21.91 -9.15 13.66
CA GLY A 174 21.87 -10.02 14.85
C GLY A 174 21.55 -11.46 14.51
#